data_AF-D5EPD8-F1
#
_entry.id   AF-D5EPD8-F1
#
_cell.length_a   1.000
_cell.length_b   1.000
_cell.length_c   1.000
_cell.angle_alpha   90.00
_cell.angle_beta   90.00
_cell.angle_gamma   90.00
#
_symmetry.space_group_name_H-M   'P 1'
#
loop_
_entity.id
_entity.type
_entity.pdbx_description
1 polymer ?
#
loop_
_entity_poly.entity_id
_entity_poly.type
_entity_poly.pdbx_seq_one_letter_code
_entity_poly.pdbx_strand_id
1 'polypeptide(L)'
;MWTINQLSTPTGSLQNVYNCDGLPLLNYERSSRSGFGRLVIGTFGYLDLYAYQQTEQHSILWLNGTSVLYSGNASLSLQIESDGSFLLSVNDQQLRGSLTLYPPLGGETIDAFREMMQLKMVPYQDPPSGTPKSNAELQALANEYFPGDPYGFDKAMALYDWTSASFIRQDLFHQLQYTGIPGSPLDLATMARVIWGCDYPGYSAQDANFMHAMLMQPASSEEDVYQQLLGVYERVKPLAIAEMQVMQQAILGLSPVSATSYPELYRGAMPMTGGYDTSDFAPSMFEYPGNWGPEGQPLVQALNEALNGCLKPGSIITTKGPWSFSNDLDGAKVWQNGILITCRPPQGAAFWPGSANITPFSLNPDTFEINMPPPTRYRIESYAWETINGKPVCHFQMTLLGYCVKPMEELSQPPE
;
A
#
# COMPACT_ATOMS: atom_id res chain seq x y z
N MET A 1 27.61 -0.30 -16.20
CA MET A 1 26.32 -0.85 -15.73
C MET A 1 26.54 -1.62 -14.44
N TRP A 2 25.49 -1.97 -13.72
CA TRP A 2 25.56 -2.88 -12.58
C TRP A 2 24.42 -3.89 -12.60
N THR A 3 24.67 -5.10 -12.11
CA THR A 3 23.72 -6.21 -12.14
C THR A 3 23.87 -7.07 -10.89
N ILE A 4 22.77 -7.44 -10.25
CA ILE A 4 22.77 -8.45 -9.18
C ILE A 4 22.71 -9.83 -9.82
N ASN A 5 23.77 -10.62 -9.69
CA ASN A 5 23.85 -11.95 -10.29
C ASN A 5 23.54 -13.05 -9.27
N GLN A 6 23.79 -12.77 -8.00
CA GLN A 6 23.51 -13.68 -6.90
C GLN A 6 22.87 -12.93 -5.74
N LEU A 7 21.83 -13.53 -5.18
CA LEU A 7 21.23 -13.12 -3.92
C LEU A 7 21.10 -14.34 -3.03
N SER A 8 21.58 -14.23 -1.80
CA SER A 8 21.29 -15.18 -0.73
C SER A 8 20.64 -14.44 0.43
N THR A 9 19.58 -14.99 1.00
CA THR A 9 18.97 -14.49 2.23
C THR A 9 18.80 -15.66 3.21
N PRO A 10 18.48 -15.39 4.49
CA PRO A 10 18.16 -16.46 5.43
C PRO A 10 16.99 -17.29 4.90
N THR A 11 17.05 -18.60 5.12
CA THR A 11 16.08 -19.59 4.64
C THR A 11 14.64 -19.15 4.94
N GLY A 12 13.75 -19.17 3.94
CA GLY A 12 12.35 -18.72 4.07
C GLY A 12 12.11 -17.25 3.68
N SER A 13 13.14 -16.41 3.67
CA SER A 13 13.00 -14.96 3.37
C SER A 13 13.06 -14.62 1.88
N LEU A 14 13.60 -15.53 1.06
CA LEU A 14 13.80 -15.33 -0.39
C LEU A 14 12.49 -15.11 -1.16
N GLN A 15 11.37 -15.68 -0.68
CA GLN A 15 10.10 -15.60 -1.40
C GLN A 15 9.49 -14.20 -1.41
N ASN A 16 9.97 -13.30 -0.54
CA ASN A 16 9.49 -11.93 -0.43
C ASN A 16 10.56 -10.89 -0.80
N VAL A 17 11.53 -11.25 -1.65
CA VAL A 17 12.51 -10.29 -2.18
C VAL A 17 12.16 -9.86 -3.59
N TYR A 18 12.04 -8.56 -3.81
CA TYR A 18 11.70 -7.99 -5.12
C TYR A 18 12.21 -6.55 -5.23
N ASN A 19 12.29 -6.03 -6.46
CA ASN A 19 12.54 -4.61 -6.70
C ASN A 19 11.22 -3.85 -6.75
N CYS A 20 11.15 -2.69 -6.09
CA CYS A 20 9.95 -1.83 -6.09
C CYS A 20 9.56 -1.26 -7.47
N ASP A 21 10.46 -1.34 -8.46
CA ASP A 21 10.18 -0.93 -9.85
C ASP A 21 9.63 -2.07 -10.72
N GLY A 22 9.45 -3.27 -10.14
CA GLY A 22 8.95 -4.45 -10.82
C GLY A 22 9.94 -5.08 -11.81
N LEU A 23 11.17 -4.58 -11.90
CA LEU A 23 12.18 -5.16 -12.78
C LEU A 23 12.79 -6.41 -12.15
N PRO A 24 13.22 -7.41 -12.96
CA PRO A 24 13.81 -8.63 -12.44
C PRO A 24 14.94 -8.36 -11.45
N LEU A 25 14.93 -9.10 -10.35
CA LEU A 25 15.90 -8.95 -9.27
C LEU A 25 17.30 -9.37 -9.71
N LEU A 26 17.38 -10.53 -10.37
CA LEU A 26 18.63 -11.12 -10.81
C LEU A 26 18.84 -10.90 -12.31
N ASN A 27 20.10 -10.68 -12.70
CA ASN A 27 20.56 -10.61 -14.08
C ASN A 27 19.91 -9.49 -14.91
N TYR A 28 19.32 -8.48 -14.27
CA TYR A 28 18.81 -7.28 -14.94
C TYR A 28 19.85 -6.15 -14.87
N GLU A 29 20.29 -5.65 -16.03
CA GLU A 29 21.29 -4.60 -16.11
C GLU A 29 20.70 -3.23 -15.76
N ARG A 30 21.33 -2.55 -14.81
CA ARG A 30 20.95 -1.19 -14.39
C ARG A 30 22.02 -0.17 -14.76
N SER A 31 21.56 1.02 -15.12
CA SER A 31 22.39 2.14 -15.57
C SER A 31 23.39 2.59 -14.50
N SER A 32 24.62 2.88 -14.90
CA SER A 32 25.62 3.50 -14.01
C SER A 32 25.45 5.02 -13.88
N ARG A 33 24.53 5.64 -14.65
CA ARG A 33 24.27 7.08 -14.65
C ARG A 33 22.99 7.47 -13.91
N SER A 34 22.02 6.56 -13.89
CA SER A 34 20.66 6.82 -13.42
C SER A 34 19.98 5.56 -12.88
N GLY A 35 20.73 4.46 -12.74
CA GLY A 35 20.16 3.20 -12.26
C GLY A 35 19.93 3.32 -10.76
N PHE A 36 18.67 3.40 -10.38
CA PHE A 36 18.17 3.26 -9.02
C PHE A 36 17.45 1.92 -8.90
N GLY A 37 17.51 1.28 -7.73
CA GLY A 37 16.68 0.13 -7.39
C GLY A 37 16.51 0.04 -5.89
N ARG A 38 15.26 -0.09 -5.43
CA ARG A 38 14.94 -0.42 -4.04
C ARG A 38 14.58 -1.90 -3.97
N LEU A 39 15.39 -2.68 -3.26
CA LEU A 39 15.08 -4.07 -2.95
C LEU A 39 14.30 -4.10 -1.65
N VAL A 40 13.09 -4.62 -1.69
CA VAL A 40 12.32 -4.96 -0.49
C VAL A 40 12.64 -6.38 -0.09
N ILE A 41 12.87 -6.61 1.20
CA ILE A 41 13.27 -7.90 1.76
C ILE A 41 12.27 -8.29 2.85
N GLY A 42 11.18 -8.94 2.44
CA GLY A 42 10.14 -9.46 3.35
C GLY A 42 9.69 -8.45 4.40
N THR A 43 9.71 -8.89 5.67
CA THR A 43 9.41 -8.07 6.86
C THR A 43 10.63 -7.45 7.51
N PHE A 44 11.84 -7.60 6.93
CA PHE A 44 13.06 -7.07 7.53
C PHE A 44 13.23 -5.59 7.25
N GLY A 45 13.15 -5.21 5.97
CA GLY A 45 13.41 -3.86 5.53
C GLY A 45 13.67 -3.77 4.05
N TYR A 46 14.45 -2.76 3.68
CA TYR A 46 14.80 -2.50 2.29
C TYR A 46 16.26 -2.04 2.11
N LEU A 47 16.74 -2.18 0.88
CA LEU A 47 18.05 -1.75 0.44
C LEU A 47 17.89 -0.85 -0.78
N ASP A 48 18.28 0.42 -0.65
CA ASP A 48 18.39 1.34 -1.77
C ASP A 48 19.75 1.17 -2.43
N LEU A 49 19.76 0.90 -3.73
CA LEU A 49 20.94 0.92 -4.57
C LEU A 49 20.79 2.02 -5.61
N TYR A 50 21.81 2.85 -5.75
CA TYR A 50 21.90 3.75 -6.88
C TYR A 50 23.33 3.92 -7.33
N ALA A 51 23.50 4.08 -8.64
CA ALA A 51 24.81 4.34 -9.23
C ALA A 51 24.85 5.70 -9.92
N TYR A 52 25.96 6.40 -9.74
CA TYR A 52 26.29 7.56 -10.55
C TYR A 52 27.71 7.43 -11.12
N GLN A 53 27.88 8.04 -12.29
CA GLN A 53 29.16 8.07 -12.97
C GLN A 53 30.00 9.21 -12.39
N GLN A 54 31.11 8.87 -11.72
CA GLN A 54 32.03 9.88 -11.16
C GLN A 54 33.02 10.37 -12.23
N THR A 55 33.51 9.47 -13.09
CA THR A 55 34.41 9.78 -14.22
C THR A 55 34.04 8.92 -15.42
N GLU A 56 34.67 9.16 -16.58
CA GLU A 56 34.46 8.30 -17.76
C GLU A 56 34.77 6.81 -17.49
N GLN A 57 35.70 6.54 -16.57
CA GLN A 57 36.21 5.19 -16.29
C GLN A 57 35.66 4.57 -14.99
N HIS A 58 35.06 5.40 -14.12
CA HIS A 58 34.65 4.97 -12.78
C HIS A 58 33.24 5.42 -12.45
N SER A 59 32.49 4.52 -11.82
CA SER A 59 31.18 4.78 -11.25
C SER A 59 31.20 4.40 -9.78
N ILE A 60 30.35 5.06 -8.99
CA ILE A 60 30.15 4.72 -7.59
C ILE A 60 28.79 4.07 -7.47
N LEU A 61 28.74 2.90 -6.84
CA LEU A 61 27.50 2.28 -6.41
C LEU A 61 27.31 2.57 -4.92
N TRP A 62 26.20 3.19 -4.58
CA TRP A 62 25.79 3.48 -3.22
C TRP A 62 24.73 2.49 -2.76
N LEU A 63 24.84 2.06 -1.52
CA LEU A 63 23.94 1.14 -0.83
C LEU A 63 23.73 1.61 0.60
N ASN A 64 22.55 2.13 0.94
CA ASN A 64 22.16 2.57 2.29
C ASN A 64 23.30 3.28 3.08
N GLY A 65 23.90 4.33 2.52
CA GLY A 65 24.95 5.12 3.19
C GLY A 65 26.38 4.55 3.10
N THR A 66 26.55 3.40 2.47
CA THR A 66 27.86 2.84 2.11
C THR A 66 28.07 2.90 0.60
N SER A 67 29.32 2.94 0.13
CA SER A 67 29.60 3.03 -1.30
C SER A 67 30.82 2.23 -1.74
N VAL A 68 30.83 1.84 -3.01
CA VAL A 68 31.91 1.09 -3.64
C VAL A 68 32.20 1.64 -5.02
N LEU A 69 33.48 1.87 -5.31
CA LEU A 69 33.95 2.32 -6.62
C LEU A 69 34.10 1.11 -7.53
N TYR A 70 33.60 1.21 -8.76
CA TYR A 70 33.78 0.18 -9.77
C TYR A 70 34.09 0.77 -11.14
N SER A 71 34.81 -0.01 -11.95
CA SER A 71 35.12 0.28 -13.35
C SER A 71 34.42 -0.72 -14.25
N GLY A 72 33.91 -0.24 -15.39
CA GLY A 72 33.19 -1.08 -16.35
C GLY A 72 31.83 -1.55 -15.84
N ASN A 73 31.56 -2.86 -16.00
CA ASN A 73 30.33 -3.47 -15.51
C ASN A 73 30.56 -4.10 -14.14
N ALA A 74 29.71 -3.75 -13.16
CA ALA A 74 29.72 -4.35 -11.84
C ALA A 74 28.81 -5.58 -11.80
N SER A 75 29.39 -6.72 -11.41
CA SER A 75 28.66 -7.93 -11.06
C SER A 75 28.54 -8.00 -9.55
N LEU A 76 27.31 -7.97 -9.03
CA LEU A 76 27.03 -7.92 -7.60
C LEU A 76 26.59 -9.31 -7.10
N SER A 77 27.18 -9.75 -6.00
CA SER A 77 26.65 -10.84 -5.15
C SER A 77 26.25 -10.25 -3.81
N LEU A 78 24.96 -10.36 -3.47
CA LEU A 78 24.38 -9.81 -2.25
C LEU A 78 23.98 -10.94 -1.30
N GLN A 79 24.48 -10.88 -0.06
CA GLN A 79 24.08 -11.75 1.02
C GLN A 79 23.38 -10.92 2.10
N ILE A 80 22.15 -11.28 2.43
CA ILE A 80 21.39 -10.71 3.55
C ILE A 80 21.44 -11.69 4.71
N GLU A 81 21.69 -11.18 5.91
CA GLU A 81 21.74 -11.94 7.16
C GLU A 81 20.42 -11.81 7.95
N SER A 82 20.21 -12.69 8.93
CA SER A 82 18.97 -12.73 9.74
C SER A 82 18.81 -11.54 10.69
N ASP A 83 19.89 -10.80 10.95
CA ASP A 83 19.87 -9.57 11.76
C ASP A 83 19.62 -8.31 10.91
N GLY A 84 19.37 -8.46 9.60
CA GLY A 84 19.20 -7.34 8.68
C GLY A 84 20.52 -6.66 8.26
N SER A 85 21.68 -7.24 8.60
CA SER A 85 22.94 -6.84 7.96
C SER A 85 23.06 -7.45 6.57
N PHE A 86 23.92 -6.85 5.72
CA PHE A 86 24.25 -7.39 4.41
C PHE A 86 25.75 -7.41 4.14
N LEU A 87 26.17 -8.34 3.28
CA LEU A 87 27.48 -8.41 2.65
C LEU A 87 27.31 -8.33 1.13
N LEU A 88 27.86 -7.28 0.53
CA LEU A 88 27.92 -7.10 -0.90
C LEU A 88 29.32 -7.44 -1.40
N SER A 89 29.42 -8.23 -2.46
CA SER A 89 30.67 -8.43 -3.21
C SER A 89 30.57 -7.79 -4.59
N VAL A 90 31.53 -6.94 -4.95
CA VAL A 90 31.62 -6.24 -6.25
C VAL A 90 33.06 -6.30 -6.75
N ASN A 91 33.31 -6.98 -7.87
CA ASN A 91 34.61 -7.01 -8.55
C ASN A 91 35.81 -7.14 -7.57
N ASP A 92 35.79 -8.20 -6.74
CA ASP A 92 36.77 -8.53 -5.69
C ASP A 92 36.77 -7.65 -4.42
N GLN A 93 35.90 -6.65 -4.34
CA GLN A 93 35.70 -5.84 -3.13
C GLN A 93 34.52 -6.37 -2.32
N GLN A 94 34.60 -6.26 -1.00
CA GLN A 94 33.52 -6.57 -0.08
C GLN A 94 33.10 -5.34 0.71
N LEU A 95 31.79 -5.16 0.82
CA LEU A 95 31.17 -4.08 1.58
C LEU A 95 30.15 -4.68 2.54
N ARG A 96 30.18 -4.22 3.79
CA ARG A 96 29.18 -4.57 4.80
C ARG A 96 28.33 -3.36 5.12
N GLY A 97 27.05 -3.59 5.34
CA GLY A 97 26.12 -2.56 5.77
C GLY A 97 24.89 -3.17 6.42
N SER A 98 23.87 -2.34 6.59
CA SER A 98 22.59 -2.74 7.15
C SER A 98 21.45 -2.31 6.25
N LEU A 99 20.41 -3.13 6.21
CA LEU A 99 19.14 -2.74 5.64
C LEU A 99 18.57 -1.54 6.38
N THR A 100 17.79 -0.73 5.68
CA THR A 100 16.89 0.18 6.36
C THR A 100 15.71 -0.65 6.84
N LEU A 101 15.62 -0.82 8.16
CA LEU A 101 14.57 -1.63 8.76
C LEU A 101 13.22 -0.95 8.62
N TYR A 102 12.16 -1.76 8.52
CA TYR A 102 10.82 -1.23 8.72
C TYR A 102 10.66 -0.67 10.13
N PRO A 103 9.77 0.32 10.33
CA PRO A 103 9.36 0.71 11.67
C PRO A 103 8.92 -0.53 12.46
N PRO A 104 9.49 -0.77 13.65
CA PRO A 104 9.11 -1.93 14.44
C PRO A 104 7.65 -1.82 14.86
N LEU A 105 6.95 -2.95 14.87
CA LEU A 105 5.70 -3.05 15.63
C LEU A 105 6.07 -3.05 17.11
N GLY A 106 5.76 -1.96 17.81
CA GLY A 106 6.05 -1.79 19.23
C GLY A 106 5.89 -0.33 19.66
N GLY A 107 5.92 -0.09 20.97
CA GLY A 107 5.72 1.23 21.54
C GLY A 107 4.42 1.88 21.07
N GLU A 108 4.52 3.16 20.68
CA GLU A 108 3.37 4.01 20.35
C GLU A 108 2.46 3.41 19.26
N THR A 109 2.99 2.73 18.25
CA THR A 109 2.17 2.13 17.17
C THR A 109 1.24 1.05 17.71
N ILE A 110 1.75 0.11 18.51
CA ILE A 110 0.93 -0.98 19.05
C ILE A 110 0.02 -0.48 20.17
N ASP A 111 0.50 0.46 20.99
CA ASP A 111 -0.31 1.06 22.05
C ASP A 111 -1.51 1.84 21.46
N ALA A 112 -1.30 2.59 20.38
CA ALA A 112 -2.36 3.27 19.64
C ALA A 112 -3.36 2.28 19.02
N PHE A 113 -2.90 1.19 18.39
CA PHE A 113 -3.81 0.18 17.82
C PHE A 113 -4.65 -0.51 18.91
N ARG A 114 -4.04 -0.86 20.04
CA ARG A 114 -4.76 -1.45 21.19
C ARG A 114 -5.72 -0.46 21.83
N GLU A 115 -5.39 0.82 21.84
CA GLU A 115 -6.31 1.87 22.23
C GLU A 115 -7.54 1.92 21.32
N MET A 116 -7.38 1.80 19.99
CA MET A 116 -8.53 1.69 19.07
C MET A 116 -9.43 0.49 19.42
N MET A 117 -8.84 -0.62 19.86
CA MET A 117 -9.60 -1.78 20.33
C MET A 117 -10.38 -1.49 21.61
N GLN A 118 -9.78 -0.78 22.56
CA GLN A 118 -10.45 -0.36 23.80
C GLN A 118 -11.58 0.63 23.53
N LEU A 119 -11.36 1.55 22.60
CA LEU A 119 -12.35 2.52 22.12
C LEU A 119 -13.42 1.90 21.23
N LYS A 120 -13.29 0.61 20.88
CA LYS A 120 -14.18 -0.12 19.97
C LYS A 120 -14.28 0.53 18.59
N MET A 121 -13.19 1.16 18.14
CA MET A 121 -13.02 1.56 16.74
C MET A 121 -12.60 0.35 15.89
N VAL A 122 -11.90 -0.61 16.53
CA VAL A 122 -11.40 -1.86 15.93
C VAL A 122 -11.83 -3.05 16.82
N PRO A 123 -12.42 -4.12 16.26
CA PRO A 123 -12.94 -4.17 14.91
C PRO A 123 -14.17 -3.26 14.79
N TYR A 124 -14.62 -3.00 13.56
CA TYR A 124 -15.91 -2.36 13.31
C TYR A 124 -17.04 -3.09 14.06
N GLN A 125 -17.90 -2.32 14.73
CA GLN A 125 -18.96 -2.87 15.57
C GLN A 125 -20.23 -3.11 14.75
N ASP A 126 -20.87 -4.27 14.98
CA ASP A 126 -22.12 -4.72 14.34
C ASP A 126 -22.18 -4.45 12.82
N PRO A 127 -21.27 -5.06 12.03
CA PRO A 127 -21.27 -4.85 10.59
C PRO A 127 -22.61 -5.26 9.96
N PRO A 128 -23.06 -4.55 8.91
CA PRO A 128 -24.39 -4.72 8.30
C PRO A 128 -24.60 -6.10 7.65
N SER A 129 -23.52 -6.84 7.39
CA SER A 129 -23.53 -8.15 6.75
C SER A 129 -22.32 -8.97 7.16
N GLY A 130 -22.33 -10.27 6.86
CA GLY A 130 -21.21 -11.18 7.08
C GLY A 130 -21.31 -11.97 8.38
N THR A 131 -20.24 -12.69 8.72
CA THR A 131 -20.15 -13.55 9.90
C THR A 131 -19.05 -13.04 10.82
N PRO A 132 -19.38 -12.25 11.86
CA PRO A 132 -18.39 -11.72 12.80
C PRO A 132 -17.55 -12.82 13.42
N LYS A 133 -16.24 -12.59 13.52
CA LYS A 133 -15.31 -13.50 14.19
C LYS A 133 -15.18 -13.14 15.67
N SER A 134 -15.15 -14.14 16.52
CA SER A 134 -14.82 -13.99 17.93
C SER A 134 -13.31 -13.78 18.15
N ASN A 135 -12.93 -13.25 19.31
CA ASN A 135 -11.51 -13.15 19.69
C ASN A 135 -10.81 -14.51 19.72
N ALA A 136 -11.52 -15.60 20.04
CA ALA A 136 -10.93 -16.94 20.03
C ALA A 136 -10.58 -17.40 18.61
N GLU A 137 -11.44 -17.10 17.63
CA GLU A 137 -11.18 -17.39 16.22
C GLU A 137 -10.03 -16.53 15.67
N LEU A 138 -10.00 -15.24 16.02
CA LEU A 138 -8.90 -14.35 15.64
C LEU A 138 -7.56 -14.77 16.28
N GLN A 139 -7.59 -15.27 17.52
CA GLN A 139 -6.39 -15.83 18.16
C GLN A 139 -5.95 -17.13 17.49
N ALA A 140 -6.87 -17.97 17.02
CA ALA A 140 -6.52 -19.17 16.26
C ALA A 140 -5.85 -18.81 14.94
N LEU A 141 -6.40 -17.83 14.20
CA LEU A 141 -5.76 -17.29 13.00
C LEU A 141 -4.39 -16.69 13.30
N ALA A 142 -4.24 -15.94 14.40
CA ALA A 142 -2.95 -15.41 14.81
C ALA A 142 -1.90 -16.51 15.03
N ASN A 143 -2.28 -17.61 15.70
CA ASN A 143 -1.37 -18.73 15.95
C ASN A 143 -1.00 -19.48 14.66
N GLU A 144 -1.93 -19.57 13.71
CA GLU A 144 -1.72 -20.24 12.43
C GLU A 144 -0.82 -19.43 11.49
N TYR A 145 -1.11 -18.14 11.33
CA TYR A 145 -0.48 -17.29 10.32
C TYR A 145 0.72 -16.49 10.84
N PHE A 146 0.80 -16.25 12.16
CA PHE A 146 1.88 -15.49 12.80
C PHE A 146 2.48 -16.26 14.00
N PRO A 147 2.94 -17.51 13.83
CA PRO A 147 3.38 -18.36 14.93
C PRO A 147 4.58 -17.75 15.67
N GLY A 148 4.43 -17.55 16.98
CA GLY A 148 5.49 -17.00 17.84
C GLY A 148 5.68 -15.48 17.74
N ASP A 149 4.89 -14.79 16.92
CA ASP A 149 4.89 -13.33 16.86
C ASP A 149 4.19 -12.74 18.10
N PRO A 150 4.86 -11.91 18.91
CA PRO A 150 4.26 -11.30 20.10
C PRO A 150 3.08 -10.36 19.79
N TYR A 151 2.92 -9.94 18.52
CA TYR A 151 1.83 -9.10 18.03
C TYR A 151 0.89 -9.85 17.08
N GLY A 152 0.93 -11.19 17.05
CA GLY A 152 0.13 -11.99 16.12
C GLY A 152 -1.38 -11.73 16.22
N PHE A 153 -1.90 -11.53 17.43
CA PHE A 153 -3.32 -11.18 17.63
C PHE A 153 -3.65 -9.79 17.08
N ASP A 154 -2.80 -8.80 17.35
CA ASP A 154 -2.97 -7.43 16.85
C ASP A 154 -2.99 -7.43 15.30
N LYS A 155 -2.09 -8.19 14.66
CA LYS A 155 -2.05 -8.37 13.20
C LYS A 155 -3.31 -9.04 12.65
N ALA A 156 -3.75 -10.14 13.27
CA ALA A 156 -4.98 -10.83 12.86
C ALA A 156 -6.22 -9.94 12.99
N MET A 157 -6.28 -9.14 14.06
CA MET A 157 -7.34 -8.16 14.29
C MET A 157 -7.34 -7.07 13.21
N ALA A 158 -6.17 -6.52 12.86
CA ALA A 158 -6.07 -5.49 11.81
C ALA A 158 -6.51 -6.01 10.44
N LEU A 159 -6.15 -7.26 10.09
CA LEU A 159 -6.60 -7.89 8.85
C LEU A 159 -8.10 -8.16 8.86
N TYR A 160 -8.66 -8.60 9.98
CA TYR A 160 -10.11 -8.79 10.11
C TYR A 160 -10.87 -7.47 10.00
N ASP A 161 -10.43 -6.43 10.70
CA ASP A 161 -11.07 -5.12 10.70
C ASP A 161 -11.10 -4.47 9.31
N TRP A 162 -10.01 -4.60 8.55
CA TRP A 162 -9.96 -4.20 7.14
C TRP A 162 -11.14 -4.77 6.34
N THR A 163 -11.50 -6.03 6.58
CA THR A 163 -12.61 -6.71 5.88
C THR A 163 -13.99 -6.41 6.47
N SER A 164 -14.08 -5.73 7.62
CA SER A 164 -15.32 -5.59 8.38
C SER A 164 -15.97 -4.20 8.28
N ALA A 165 -15.79 -3.48 7.17
CA ALA A 165 -16.23 -2.09 6.94
C ALA A 165 -15.26 -0.99 7.35
N SER A 166 -14.19 -1.29 8.08
CA SER A 166 -13.22 -0.25 8.48
C SER A 166 -12.29 0.21 7.35
N PHE A 167 -12.32 -0.43 6.17
CA PHE A 167 -11.53 0.00 5.01
C PHE A 167 -11.75 1.49 4.66
N ILE A 168 -12.96 2.00 4.88
CA ILE A 168 -13.31 3.40 4.60
C ILE A 168 -12.55 4.37 5.51
N ARG A 169 -12.30 4.02 6.78
CA ARG A 169 -11.52 4.84 7.70
C ARG A 169 -10.09 4.96 7.20
N GLN A 170 -9.53 3.84 6.74
CA GLN A 170 -8.20 3.84 6.11
C GLN A 170 -8.18 4.68 4.83
N ASP A 171 -9.21 4.57 3.99
CA ASP A 171 -9.28 5.37 2.77
C ASP A 171 -9.38 6.86 3.08
N LEU A 172 -10.28 7.28 3.99
CA LEU A 172 -10.47 8.68 4.37
C LEU A 172 -9.20 9.31 4.95
N PHE A 173 -8.51 8.63 5.87
CA PHE A 173 -7.37 9.21 6.60
C PHE A 173 -6.04 9.12 5.85
N HIS A 174 -5.95 8.32 4.78
CA HIS A 174 -4.72 8.18 3.99
C HIS A 174 -4.87 8.71 2.55
N GLN A 175 -6.01 8.53 1.89
CA GLN A 175 -6.21 9.03 0.52
C GLN A 175 -6.38 10.55 0.50
N LEU A 176 -7.15 11.11 1.44
CA LEU A 176 -7.47 12.54 1.52
C LEU A 176 -6.43 13.32 2.32
N GLN A 177 -5.15 13.06 2.02
CA GLN A 177 -4.00 13.67 2.66
C GLN A 177 -3.12 14.42 1.65
N TYR A 178 -2.70 15.64 1.98
CA TYR A 178 -1.74 16.43 1.19
C TYR A 178 -0.31 15.94 1.45
N THR A 179 0.12 14.89 0.75
CA THR A 179 1.40 14.21 1.04
C THR A 179 2.65 15.03 0.67
N GLY A 180 2.51 16.12 -0.09
CA GLY A 180 3.58 17.06 -0.43
C GLY A 180 3.70 18.24 0.53
N ILE A 181 2.83 18.35 1.54
CA ILE A 181 2.83 19.43 2.54
C ILE A 181 3.39 18.89 3.87
N PRO A 182 4.30 19.60 4.56
CA PRO A 182 4.82 19.17 5.86
C PRO A 182 3.72 18.85 6.87
N GLY A 183 3.88 17.74 7.61
CA GLY A 183 2.87 17.23 8.55
C GLY A 183 1.69 16.50 7.88
N SER A 184 1.64 16.52 6.54
CA SER A 184 0.67 15.83 5.70
C SER A 184 -0.77 16.07 6.19
N PRO A 185 -1.27 17.32 6.15
CA PRO A 185 -2.61 17.66 6.63
C PRO A 185 -3.70 16.88 5.87
N LEU A 186 -4.88 16.77 6.48
CA LEU A 186 -6.04 16.12 5.88
C LEU A 186 -6.91 17.15 5.17
N ASP A 187 -7.54 16.74 4.07
CA ASP A 187 -8.61 17.51 3.45
C ASP A 187 -9.95 17.20 4.10
N LEU A 188 -10.20 17.86 5.24
CA LEU A 188 -11.39 17.62 6.05
C LEU A 188 -12.69 17.98 5.32
N ALA A 189 -12.66 18.93 4.37
CA ALA A 189 -13.85 19.31 3.60
C ALA A 189 -14.26 18.18 2.65
N THR A 190 -13.31 17.61 1.91
CA THR A 190 -13.60 16.44 1.07
C THR A 190 -13.95 15.21 1.91
N MET A 191 -13.29 15.00 3.06
CA MET A 191 -13.70 13.93 3.99
C MET A 191 -15.15 14.09 4.45
N ALA A 192 -15.58 15.30 4.81
CA ALA A 192 -16.95 15.58 5.23
C ALA A 192 -17.96 15.28 4.12
N ARG A 193 -17.69 15.76 2.89
CA ARG A 193 -18.48 15.45 1.69
C ARG A 193 -18.62 13.95 1.47
N VAL A 194 -17.51 13.21 1.54
CA VAL A 194 -17.50 11.76 1.32
C VAL A 194 -18.31 11.04 2.40
N ILE A 195 -18.09 11.35 3.68
CA ILE A 195 -18.82 10.73 4.81
C ILE A 195 -20.31 11.04 4.74
N TRP A 196 -20.68 12.29 4.47
CA TRP A 196 -22.07 12.72 4.36
C TRP A 196 -22.79 12.10 3.17
N GLY A 197 -22.11 12.05 2.03
CA GLY A 197 -22.66 11.53 0.79
C GLY A 197 -22.69 10.01 0.70
N CYS A 198 -21.96 9.28 1.55
CA CYS A 198 -21.89 7.83 1.50
C CYS A 198 -23.26 7.19 1.83
N ASP A 199 -23.81 6.47 0.86
CA ASP A 199 -25.09 5.77 0.99
C ASP A 199 -24.96 4.24 1.11
N TYR A 200 -23.73 3.73 1.22
CA TYR A 200 -23.49 2.30 1.30
C TYR A 200 -24.05 1.74 2.63
N PRO A 201 -24.77 0.60 2.63
CA PRO A 201 -25.38 0.04 3.83
C PRO A 201 -24.38 -0.13 4.97
N GLY A 202 -24.64 0.51 6.11
CA GLY A 202 -23.76 0.53 7.29
C GLY A 202 -22.70 1.63 7.29
N TYR A 203 -22.70 2.55 6.31
CA TYR A 203 -21.69 3.62 6.14
C TYR A 203 -22.38 4.94 5.83
N SER A 204 -23.40 5.29 6.61
CA SER A 204 -24.08 6.58 6.47
C SER A 204 -23.70 7.49 7.61
N ALA A 205 -23.66 8.80 7.39
CA ALA A 205 -23.41 9.76 8.46
C ALA A 205 -24.44 9.69 9.61
N GLN A 206 -25.58 9.01 9.44
CA GLN A 206 -26.56 8.76 10.50
C GLN A 206 -26.32 7.45 11.28
N ASP A 207 -25.43 6.59 10.80
CA ASP A 207 -25.11 5.31 11.44
C ASP A 207 -24.16 5.54 12.62
N ALA A 208 -24.57 5.11 13.80
CA ALA A 208 -23.82 5.33 15.03
C ALA A 208 -22.51 4.55 15.07
N ASN A 209 -22.48 3.33 14.50
CA ASN A 209 -21.27 2.51 14.50
C ASN A 209 -20.25 3.07 13.51
N PHE A 210 -20.70 3.51 12.34
CA PHE A 210 -19.85 4.15 11.34
C PHE A 210 -19.21 5.43 11.87
N MET A 211 -20.00 6.32 12.44
CA MET A 211 -19.49 7.58 12.97
C MET A 211 -18.59 7.34 14.20
N HIS A 212 -18.94 6.39 15.08
CA HIS A 212 -18.11 6.04 16.24
C HIS A 212 -16.76 5.42 15.85
N ALA A 213 -16.68 4.73 14.71
CA ALA A 213 -15.41 4.23 14.16
C ALA A 213 -14.40 5.35 13.88
N MET A 214 -14.86 6.61 13.83
CA MET A 214 -14.06 7.84 13.69
C MET A 214 -14.20 8.76 14.92
N LEU A 215 -14.67 8.26 16.06
CA LEU A 215 -14.96 9.02 17.29
C LEU A 215 -15.99 10.15 17.14
N MET A 216 -16.85 10.06 16.13
CA MET A 216 -17.93 11.01 15.86
C MET A 216 -19.28 10.46 16.31
N GLN A 217 -20.31 11.29 16.24
CA GLN A 217 -21.70 10.95 16.49
C GLN A 217 -22.50 11.03 15.18
N PRO A 218 -23.66 10.35 15.09
CA PRO A 218 -24.59 10.53 13.99
C PRO A 218 -24.81 12.01 13.65
N ALA A 219 -24.58 12.38 12.40
CA ALA A 219 -24.66 13.74 11.91
C ALA A 219 -25.95 13.99 11.13
N SER A 220 -26.37 15.26 11.14
CA SER A 220 -27.61 15.74 10.50
C SER A 220 -27.37 16.59 9.25
N SER A 221 -26.11 16.93 8.96
CA SER A 221 -25.69 17.65 7.74
C SER A 221 -24.21 17.42 7.42
N GLU A 222 -23.78 17.75 6.21
CA GLU A 222 -22.35 17.75 5.84
C GLU A 222 -21.53 18.70 6.73
N GLU A 223 -22.07 19.87 7.06
CA GLU A 223 -21.44 20.83 7.97
C GLU A 223 -21.25 20.25 9.37
N ASP A 224 -22.23 19.51 9.87
CA ASP A 224 -22.14 18.81 11.15
C ASP A 224 -21.00 17.77 11.14
N VAL A 225 -20.86 16.99 10.05
CA VAL A 225 -19.71 16.09 9.87
C VAL A 225 -18.39 16.88 9.88
N TYR A 226 -18.32 17.99 9.15
CA TYR A 226 -17.11 18.82 9.08
C TYR A 226 -16.71 19.39 10.45
N GLN A 227 -17.67 19.91 11.22
CA GLN A 227 -17.42 20.42 12.58
C GLN A 227 -16.98 19.32 13.53
N GLN A 228 -17.55 18.12 13.42
CA GLN A 228 -17.10 16.96 14.21
C GLN A 228 -15.69 16.53 13.83
N LEU A 229 -15.35 16.47 12.54
CA LEU A 229 -14.00 16.17 12.06
C LEU A 229 -12.97 17.14 12.63
N LEU A 230 -13.24 18.45 12.64
CA LEU A 230 -12.37 19.45 13.28
C LEU A 230 -12.10 19.15 14.76
N GLY A 231 -13.09 18.58 15.46
CA GLY A 231 -12.97 18.22 16.87
C GLY A 231 -12.22 16.92 17.15
N VAL A 232 -12.15 15.99 16.18
CA VAL A 232 -11.62 14.63 16.43
C VAL A 232 -10.36 14.30 15.62
N TYR A 233 -10.07 14.99 14.52
CA TYR A 233 -9.03 14.53 13.58
C TYR A 233 -7.62 14.47 14.18
N GLU A 234 -7.25 15.39 15.07
CA GLU A 234 -5.94 15.36 15.75
C GLU A 234 -5.77 14.10 16.61
N ARG A 235 -6.88 13.57 17.13
CA ARG A 235 -6.92 12.33 17.89
C ARG A 235 -6.97 11.10 17.00
N VAL A 236 -7.79 11.12 15.94
CA VAL A 236 -8.03 9.95 15.09
C VAL A 236 -6.89 9.70 14.10
N LYS A 237 -6.25 10.75 13.58
CA LYS A 237 -5.19 10.61 12.57
C LYS A 237 -4.00 9.77 13.04
N PRO A 238 -3.42 9.99 14.24
CA PRO A 238 -2.35 9.11 14.75
C PRO A 238 -2.80 7.66 14.93
N LEU A 239 -4.05 7.44 15.35
CA LEU A 239 -4.63 6.10 15.50
C LEU A 239 -4.75 5.39 14.14
N ALA A 240 -5.28 6.07 13.12
CA ALA A 240 -5.40 5.54 11.77
C ALA A 240 -4.02 5.24 11.12
N ILE A 241 -2.99 6.04 11.42
CA ILE A 241 -1.61 5.77 11.00
C ILE A 241 -1.09 4.48 11.64
N ALA A 242 -1.31 4.31 12.95
CA ALA A 242 -0.88 3.13 13.67
C ALA A 242 -1.58 1.85 13.15
N GLU A 243 -2.90 1.93 12.95
CA GLU A 243 -3.72 0.87 12.38
C GLU A 243 -3.20 0.42 11.00
N MET A 244 -2.89 1.39 10.14
CA MET A 244 -2.31 1.13 8.82
C MET A 244 -0.95 0.42 8.93
N GLN A 245 -0.07 0.84 9.84
CA GLN A 245 1.23 0.20 10.04
C GLN A 245 1.10 -1.25 10.52
N VAL A 246 0.17 -1.53 11.45
CA VAL A 246 -0.12 -2.90 11.92
C VAL A 246 -0.61 -3.76 10.74
N MET A 247 -1.56 -3.26 9.95
CA MET A 247 -2.08 -3.98 8.78
C MET A 247 -1.01 -4.20 7.71
N GLN A 248 -0.18 -3.20 7.38
CA GLN A 248 0.93 -3.34 6.43
C GLN A 248 1.88 -4.47 6.84
N GLN A 249 2.31 -4.47 8.11
CA GLN A 249 3.19 -5.48 8.67
C GLN A 249 2.53 -6.87 8.77
N ALA A 250 1.21 -6.91 8.95
CA ALA A 250 0.45 -8.15 8.88
C ALA A 250 0.48 -8.74 7.46
N ILE A 251 0.17 -7.94 6.44
CA ILE A 251 0.17 -8.38 5.03
C ILE A 251 1.57 -8.83 4.60
N LEU A 252 2.60 -8.04 4.90
CA LEU A 252 3.99 -8.36 4.54
C LEU A 252 4.53 -9.60 5.29
N GLY A 253 3.94 -9.94 6.43
CA GLY A 253 4.28 -11.11 7.24
C GLY A 253 3.60 -12.40 6.80
N LEU A 254 2.59 -12.34 5.92
CA LEU A 254 1.92 -13.52 5.39
C LEU A 254 2.71 -14.16 4.25
N SER A 255 2.31 -15.39 3.90
CA SER A 255 2.89 -16.09 2.75
C SER A 255 2.53 -15.38 1.44
N PRO A 256 3.50 -15.26 0.51
CA PRO A 256 3.26 -14.59 -0.75
C PRO A 256 2.27 -15.35 -1.64
N VAL A 257 1.56 -14.60 -2.47
CA VAL A 257 0.57 -15.15 -3.41
C VAL A 257 1.26 -15.63 -4.68
N SER A 258 0.98 -16.87 -5.09
CA SER A 258 1.47 -17.45 -6.35
C SER A 258 0.90 -16.74 -7.58
N ALA A 259 1.78 -16.27 -8.47
CA ALA A 259 1.41 -15.70 -9.76
C ALA A 259 0.84 -16.75 -10.74
N THR A 260 1.24 -18.02 -10.60
CA THR A 260 0.71 -19.11 -11.41
C THR A 260 -0.73 -19.46 -11.01
N SER A 261 -1.04 -19.39 -9.72
CA SER A 261 -2.39 -19.68 -9.21
C SER A 261 -3.38 -18.58 -9.57
N TYR A 262 -2.90 -17.33 -9.59
CA TYR A 262 -3.69 -16.15 -9.91
C TYR A 262 -2.91 -15.30 -10.94
N PRO A 263 -3.02 -15.58 -12.24
CA PRO A 263 -2.28 -14.85 -13.27
C PRO A 263 -2.76 -13.41 -13.45
N GLU A 264 -4.02 -13.14 -13.10
CA GLU A 264 -4.66 -11.84 -13.14
C GLU A 264 -5.50 -11.65 -11.87
N LEU A 265 -5.62 -10.40 -11.44
CA LEU A 265 -6.44 -9.99 -10.31
C LEU A 265 -7.32 -8.80 -10.72
N TYR A 266 -8.50 -8.69 -10.13
CA TYR A 266 -9.54 -7.75 -10.54
C TYR A 266 -10.03 -6.91 -9.37
N ARG A 267 -10.23 -5.61 -9.60
CA ARG A 267 -10.78 -4.68 -8.60
C ARG A 267 -11.82 -3.80 -9.25
N GLY A 268 -13.04 -3.84 -8.72
CA GLY A 268 -13.99 -2.73 -8.87
C GLY A 268 -13.76 -1.77 -7.71
N ALA A 269 -13.58 -0.48 -7.99
CA ALA A 269 -13.55 0.50 -6.91
C ALA A 269 -14.96 0.62 -6.32
N MET A 270 -15.13 0.24 -5.04
CA MET A 270 -16.44 0.06 -4.41
C MET A 270 -17.34 1.29 -4.59
N PRO A 271 -18.61 1.11 -5.02
CA PRO A 271 -19.57 2.20 -5.17
C PRO A 271 -20.03 2.67 -3.80
N MET A 272 -19.29 3.60 -3.20
CA MET A 272 -19.80 4.46 -2.14
C MET A 272 -20.61 5.57 -2.79
N THR A 273 -21.76 5.22 -3.37
CA THR A 273 -22.57 6.16 -4.16
C THR A 273 -22.88 7.39 -3.30
N GLY A 274 -22.68 8.57 -3.88
CA GLY A 274 -22.76 9.86 -3.19
C GLY A 274 -21.53 10.27 -2.37
N GLY A 275 -20.70 9.31 -1.91
CA GLY A 275 -19.46 9.57 -1.17
C GLY A 275 -18.24 9.73 -2.07
N TYR A 276 -17.74 8.63 -2.64
CA TYR A 276 -16.60 8.64 -3.57
C TYR A 276 -17.06 8.52 -5.02
N ASP A 277 -16.45 9.31 -5.89
CA ASP A 277 -16.62 9.20 -7.33
C ASP A 277 -15.28 9.10 -8.10
N THR A 278 -15.36 9.04 -9.43
CA THR A 278 -14.15 8.92 -10.27
C THR A 278 -13.17 10.08 -10.13
N SER A 279 -13.59 11.23 -9.61
CA SER A 279 -12.73 12.40 -9.37
C SER A 279 -11.85 12.27 -8.13
N ASP A 280 -12.21 11.37 -7.22
CA ASP A 280 -11.44 11.06 -6.02
C ASP A 280 -10.33 10.02 -6.29
N PHE A 281 -10.32 9.39 -7.48
CA PHE A 281 -9.40 8.29 -7.78
C PHE A 281 -7.93 8.74 -7.85
N ALA A 282 -7.62 9.84 -8.54
CA ALA A 282 -6.25 10.35 -8.60
C ALA A 282 -5.71 10.82 -7.24
N PRO A 283 -6.48 11.56 -6.41
CA PRO A 283 -6.12 11.89 -5.03
C PRO A 283 -5.63 10.73 -4.16
N SER A 284 -6.07 9.49 -4.44
CA SER A 284 -5.59 8.31 -3.73
C SER A 284 -4.13 7.91 -4.02
N MET A 285 -3.42 8.65 -4.90
CA MET A 285 -2.04 8.38 -5.32
C MET A 285 -1.06 9.48 -4.89
N PHE A 286 0.20 9.11 -4.62
CA PHE A 286 1.27 10.07 -4.31
C PHE A 286 1.64 10.97 -5.49
N GLU A 287 1.44 10.51 -6.72
CA GLU A 287 1.75 11.23 -7.96
C GLU A 287 0.67 12.25 -8.35
N TYR A 288 -0.41 12.37 -7.57
CA TYR A 288 -1.41 13.42 -7.76
C TYR A 288 -0.80 14.81 -7.52
N PRO A 289 -0.84 15.74 -8.49
CA PRO A 289 -0.23 17.06 -8.33
C PRO A 289 -0.79 17.87 -7.16
N GLY A 290 -2.08 17.71 -6.82
CA GLY A 290 -2.71 18.43 -5.71
C GLY A 290 -2.17 18.05 -4.33
N ASN A 291 -1.34 17.00 -4.21
CA ASN A 291 -0.65 16.66 -2.96
C ASN A 291 0.26 17.79 -2.44
N TRP A 292 0.70 18.68 -3.32
CA TRP A 292 1.54 19.84 -2.99
C TRP A 292 0.74 21.10 -2.61
N GLY A 293 -0.59 20.97 -2.54
CA GLY A 293 -1.49 22.02 -2.08
C GLY A 293 -1.97 23.00 -3.16
N PRO A 294 -2.48 24.18 -2.74
CA PRO A 294 -2.46 24.68 -1.36
C PRO A 294 -3.40 23.90 -0.42
N GLU A 295 -3.04 23.84 0.86
CA GLU A 295 -3.87 23.25 1.91
C GLU A 295 -5.26 23.92 1.96
N GLY A 296 -6.30 23.11 2.19
CA GLY A 296 -7.70 23.56 2.22
C GLY A 296 -8.37 23.63 0.84
N GLN A 297 -7.67 23.27 -0.24
CA GLN A 297 -8.28 23.07 -1.54
C GLN A 297 -8.69 21.60 -1.73
N PRO A 298 -9.93 21.32 -2.14
CA PRO A 298 -10.40 19.95 -2.33
C PRO A 298 -9.42 19.08 -3.13
N LEU A 299 -9.02 17.95 -2.55
CA LEU A 299 -8.27 16.89 -3.19
C LEU A 299 -9.20 16.12 -4.13
N VAL A 300 -9.47 16.72 -5.30
CA VAL A 300 -10.30 16.14 -6.37
C VAL A 300 -9.69 16.47 -7.73
N GLN A 301 -9.80 15.54 -8.68
CA GLN A 301 -9.37 15.76 -10.06
C GLN A 301 -10.26 15.01 -11.03
N ALA A 302 -10.81 15.69 -12.03
CA ALA A 302 -11.61 15.04 -13.05
C ALA A 302 -10.82 13.89 -13.71
N LEU A 303 -11.45 12.71 -13.85
CA LEU A 303 -10.75 11.51 -14.33
C LEU A 303 -10.08 11.71 -15.69
N ASN A 304 -10.71 12.44 -16.61
CA ASN A 304 -10.11 12.75 -17.92
C ASN A 304 -8.83 13.60 -17.81
N GLU A 305 -8.74 14.51 -16.84
CA GLU A 305 -7.52 15.27 -16.59
C GLU A 305 -6.44 14.37 -16.01
N ALA A 306 -6.81 13.50 -15.06
CA ALA A 306 -5.90 12.52 -14.48
C ALA A 306 -5.36 11.55 -15.54
N LEU A 307 -6.20 11.05 -16.46
CA LEU A 307 -5.82 10.17 -17.58
C LEU A 307 -4.84 10.83 -18.57
N ASN A 308 -4.86 12.16 -18.67
CA ASN A 308 -3.88 12.92 -19.45
C ASN A 308 -2.61 13.27 -18.64
N GLY A 309 -2.66 13.11 -17.31
CA GLY A 309 -1.61 13.45 -16.36
C GLY A 309 -1.00 12.20 -15.70
N CYS A 310 -1.16 12.08 -14.38
CA CYS A 310 -0.53 11.03 -13.58
C CYS A 310 -1.06 9.62 -13.91
N LEU A 311 -2.26 9.49 -14.48
CA LEU A 311 -2.89 8.21 -14.82
C LEU A 311 -2.73 7.79 -16.30
N LYS A 312 -1.87 8.46 -17.08
CA LYS A 312 -1.65 8.09 -18.48
C LYS A 312 -0.91 6.74 -18.63
N PRO A 313 -1.07 6.02 -19.75
CA PRO A 313 -0.27 4.83 -20.05
C PRO A 313 1.23 5.09 -19.94
N GLY A 314 1.96 4.13 -19.36
CA GLY A 314 3.38 4.20 -19.03
C GLY A 314 3.68 4.86 -17.68
N SER A 315 2.73 5.58 -17.07
CA SER A 315 2.94 6.14 -15.73
C SER A 315 3.03 5.06 -14.67
N ILE A 316 3.78 5.37 -13.61
CA ILE A 316 3.79 4.59 -12.37
C ILE A 316 3.03 5.40 -11.33
N ILE A 317 2.09 4.75 -10.66
CA ILE A 317 1.32 5.30 -9.54
C ILE A 317 1.66 4.54 -8.26
N THR A 318 1.58 5.23 -7.13
CA THR A 318 1.81 4.70 -5.80
C THR A 318 0.60 5.02 -4.94
N THR A 319 -0.07 4.00 -4.41
CA THR A 319 -1.28 4.20 -3.61
C THR A 319 -0.95 4.73 -2.21
N LYS A 320 -1.77 5.65 -1.70
CA LYS A 320 -1.74 6.11 -0.31
C LYS A 320 -2.51 5.17 0.62
N GLY A 321 -3.55 4.52 0.09
CA GLY A 321 -4.37 3.54 0.78
C GLY A 321 -4.15 2.10 0.28
N PRO A 322 -4.56 1.11 1.06
CA PRO A 322 -4.59 -0.30 0.69
C PRO A 322 -5.57 -0.58 -0.44
N TRP A 323 -5.22 -1.50 -1.33
CA TRP A 323 -6.11 -2.00 -2.36
C TRP A 323 -6.30 -3.50 -2.25
N SER A 324 -7.56 -3.92 -2.16
CA SER A 324 -7.99 -5.29 -2.30
C SER A 324 -8.35 -5.64 -3.74
N PHE A 325 -8.06 -6.88 -4.10
CA PHE A 325 -8.38 -7.50 -5.39
C PHE A 325 -9.03 -8.87 -5.21
N SER A 326 -9.96 -9.17 -6.12
CA SER A 326 -10.58 -10.47 -6.29
C SER A 326 -9.89 -11.26 -7.43
N ASN A 327 -10.13 -12.56 -7.49
CA ASN A 327 -9.79 -13.41 -8.64
C ASN A 327 -10.96 -13.56 -9.64
N ASP A 328 -12.07 -12.86 -9.41
CA ASP A 328 -13.28 -12.89 -10.26
C ASP A 328 -13.57 -11.51 -10.86
N LEU A 329 -13.45 -11.43 -12.20
CA LEU A 329 -13.75 -10.23 -12.96
C LEU A 329 -15.23 -9.86 -12.91
N ASP A 330 -16.14 -10.84 -12.95
CA ASP A 330 -17.56 -10.55 -12.98
C ASP A 330 -18.03 -10.04 -11.61
N GLY A 331 -17.51 -10.61 -10.52
CA GLY A 331 -17.61 -10.04 -9.18
C GLY A 331 -17.08 -8.61 -9.11
N ALA A 332 -15.90 -8.33 -9.67
CA ALA A 332 -15.34 -6.97 -9.68
C ALA A 332 -16.21 -5.95 -10.44
N LYS A 333 -16.89 -6.36 -11.52
CA LYS A 333 -17.83 -5.49 -12.27
C LYS A 333 -19.08 -5.12 -11.47
N VAL A 334 -19.45 -5.91 -10.46
CA VAL A 334 -20.57 -5.57 -9.56
C VAL A 334 -20.20 -4.40 -8.65
N TRP A 335 -18.95 -4.37 -8.18
CA TRP A 335 -18.45 -3.42 -7.19
C TRP A 335 -17.72 -2.21 -7.78
N GLN A 336 -17.96 -1.83 -9.03
CA GLN A 336 -17.28 -0.68 -9.64
C GLN A 336 -18.10 0.62 -9.47
N ASN A 337 -17.42 1.75 -9.24
CA ASN A 337 -17.97 3.10 -9.11
C ASN A 337 -17.64 4.02 -10.31
N GLY A 338 -17.36 3.44 -11.47
CA GLY A 338 -16.81 4.09 -12.66
C GLY A 338 -15.36 3.70 -12.93
N ILE A 339 -14.69 3.01 -12.00
CA ILE A 339 -13.34 2.47 -12.17
C ILE A 339 -13.34 0.95 -12.03
N LEU A 340 -12.75 0.26 -13.02
CA LEU A 340 -12.44 -1.16 -13.00
C LEU A 340 -10.94 -1.35 -13.27
N ILE A 341 -10.30 -2.31 -12.61
CA ILE A 341 -8.88 -2.58 -12.77
C ILE A 341 -8.67 -4.07 -12.99
N THR A 342 -7.98 -4.42 -14.06
CA THR A 342 -7.30 -5.72 -14.22
C THR A 342 -5.82 -5.51 -13.95
N CYS A 343 -5.28 -6.22 -12.97
CA CYS A 343 -3.88 -6.17 -12.59
C CYS A 343 -3.18 -7.47 -12.95
N ARG A 344 -1.89 -7.38 -13.29
CA ARG A 344 -0.99 -8.51 -13.57
C ARG A 344 0.26 -8.42 -12.69
N PRO A 345 0.89 -9.55 -12.33
CA PRO A 345 2.17 -9.53 -11.65
C PRO A 345 3.27 -9.07 -12.64
N PRO A 346 4.46 -8.66 -12.17
CA PRO A 346 5.58 -8.38 -13.05
C PRO A 346 5.92 -9.58 -13.94
N GLN A 347 6.42 -9.32 -15.14
CA GLN A 347 6.80 -10.39 -16.07
C GLN A 347 7.84 -11.32 -15.43
N GLY A 348 7.52 -12.62 -15.43
CA GLY A 348 8.40 -13.66 -14.87
C GLY A 348 8.39 -13.76 -13.34
N ALA A 349 7.56 -12.98 -12.65
CA ALA A 349 7.39 -13.11 -11.21
C ALA A 349 6.72 -14.45 -10.87
N ALA A 350 7.30 -15.19 -9.92
CA ALA A 350 6.69 -16.40 -9.36
C ALA A 350 5.59 -16.07 -8.34
N PHE A 351 5.66 -14.90 -7.73
CA PHE A 351 4.75 -14.43 -6.69
C PHE A 351 4.36 -12.97 -6.92
N TRP A 352 3.20 -12.56 -6.40
CA TRP A 352 2.74 -11.17 -6.38
C TRP A 352 3.51 -10.35 -5.33
N PRO A 353 4.34 -9.38 -5.72
CA PRO A 353 5.26 -8.71 -4.80
C PRO A 353 4.57 -7.90 -3.71
N GLY A 354 4.84 -8.20 -2.43
CA GLY A 354 4.34 -7.43 -1.30
C GLY A 354 2.84 -7.55 -1.04
N SER A 355 2.25 -8.68 -1.43
CA SER A 355 0.81 -8.95 -1.31
C SER A 355 0.54 -10.22 -0.53
N ALA A 356 -0.68 -10.34 0.01
CA ALA A 356 -1.09 -11.57 0.68
C ALA A 356 -2.57 -11.90 0.41
N ASN A 357 -2.87 -13.20 0.42
CA ASN A 357 -4.24 -13.67 0.51
C ASN A 357 -4.72 -13.50 1.95
N ILE A 358 -5.70 -12.62 2.16
CA ILE A 358 -6.27 -12.32 3.48
C ILE A 358 -7.66 -12.92 3.66
N THR A 359 -8.15 -13.70 2.68
CA THR A 359 -9.45 -14.39 2.71
C THR A 359 -9.75 -15.09 4.07
N PRO A 360 -8.80 -15.79 4.73
CA PRO A 360 -9.08 -16.43 6.02
C PRO A 360 -9.53 -15.46 7.13
N PHE A 361 -9.10 -14.20 7.04
CA PHE A 361 -9.46 -13.14 7.99
C PHE A 361 -10.80 -12.49 7.66
N SER A 362 -11.37 -12.73 6.49
CA SER A 362 -12.56 -12.03 6.03
C SER A 362 -13.78 -12.21 6.94
N LEU A 363 -14.50 -11.10 7.17
CA LEU A 363 -15.85 -11.09 7.72
C LEU A 363 -16.83 -11.88 6.84
N ASN A 364 -16.60 -11.91 5.52
CA ASN A 364 -17.40 -12.64 4.55
C ASN A 364 -16.64 -13.89 4.07
N PRO A 365 -16.97 -15.09 4.57
CA PRO A 365 -16.19 -16.30 4.27
C PRO A 365 -16.18 -16.69 2.79
N ASP A 366 -17.18 -16.22 2.01
CA ASP A 366 -17.28 -16.48 0.58
C ASP A 366 -16.54 -15.44 -0.29
N THR A 367 -15.93 -14.42 0.33
CA THR A 367 -15.22 -13.36 -0.40
C THR A 367 -13.74 -13.67 -0.47
N PHE A 368 -13.26 -13.94 -1.68
CA PHE A 368 -11.83 -14.03 -1.96
C PHE A 368 -11.19 -12.64 -1.97
N GLU A 369 -10.08 -12.49 -1.27
CA GLU A 369 -9.39 -11.21 -1.16
C GLU A 369 -7.86 -11.37 -1.11
N ILE A 370 -7.19 -10.77 -2.08
CA ILE A 370 -5.75 -10.48 -2.03
C ILE A 370 -5.58 -9.00 -1.77
N ASN A 371 -4.86 -8.66 -0.71
CA ASN A 371 -4.67 -7.27 -0.31
C ASN A 371 -3.25 -6.79 -0.61
N MET A 372 -3.17 -5.53 -1.03
CA MET A 372 -1.97 -4.79 -1.37
C MET A 372 -1.83 -3.63 -0.38
N PRO A 373 -0.84 -3.65 0.54
CA PRO A 373 -0.66 -2.58 1.52
C PRO A 373 -0.13 -1.30 0.85
N PRO A 374 -0.47 -0.08 1.30
CA PRO A 374 0.23 1.10 0.81
C PRO A 374 1.61 1.20 1.47
N PRO A 375 2.60 1.86 0.84
CA PRO A 375 2.57 2.36 -0.52
C PRO A 375 2.80 1.21 -1.51
N THR A 376 1.83 0.86 -2.35
CA THR A 376 2.04 -0.13 -3.42
C THR A 376 2.10 0.56 -4.77
N ARG A 377 3.04 0.13 -5.60
CA ARG A 377 3.31 0.73 -6.91
C ARG A 377 2.69 -0.10 -8.03
N TYR A 378 2.10 0.60 -8.99
CA TYR A 378 1.49 0.02 -10.18
C TYR A 378 1.94 0.79 -11.42
N ARG A 379 2.21 0.08 -12.51
CA ARG A 379 2.39 0.70 -13.83
C ARG A 379 1.07 0.62 -14.59
N ILE A 380 0.67 1.74 -15.16
CA ILE A 380 -0.51 1.81 -16.03
C ILE A 380 -0.09 1.37 -17.41
N GLU A 381 -0.62 0.25 -17.89
CA GLU A 381 -0.31 -0.25 -19.24
C GLU A 381 -1.21 0.40 -20.28
N SER A 382 -2.50 0.47 -19.97
CA SER A 382 -3.52 1.06 -20.83
C SER A 382 -4.82 1.28 -20.05
N TYR A 383 -5.78 1.96 -20.67
CA TYR A 383 -7.15 2.02 -20.20
C TYR A 383 -8.12 1.98 -21.39
N ALA A 384 -9.35 1.54 -21.14
CA ALA A 384 -10.44 1.59 -22.10
C ALA A 384 -11.73 2.03 -21.40
N TRP A 385 -12.63 2.68 -22.16
CA TRP A 385 -13.96 2.98 -21.68
C TRP A 385 -14.92 1.85 -22.09
N GLU A 386 -15.61 1.30 -21.09
CA GLU A 386 -16.61 0.25 -21.27
C GLU A 386 -17.96 0.71 -20.72
N THR A 387 -19.04 0.06 -21.16
CA THR A 387 -20.37 0.28 -20.60
C THR A 387 -20.77 -0.90 -19.75
N ILE A 388 -20.90 -0.69 -18.43
CA ILE A 388 -21.33 -1.72 -17.47
C ILE A 388 -22.63 -1.23 -16.82
N ASN A 389 -23.69 -2.04 -16.91
CA ASN A 389 -25.02 -1.70 -16.38
C ASN A 389 -25.52 -0.31 -16.84
N GLY A 390 -25.21 0.05 -18.09
CA GLY A 390 -25.61 1.33 -18.69
C GLY A 390 -24.79 2.55 -18.25
N LYS A 391 -23.75 2.37 -17.43
CA LYS A 391 -22.85 3.45 -16.98
C LYS A 391 -21.48 3.32 -17.65
N PRO A 392 -20.82 4.45 -17.99
CA PRO A 392 -19.45 4.43 -18.46
C PRO A 392 -18.49 4.06 -17.33
N VAL A 393 -17.55 3.17 -17.62
CA VAL A 393 -16.54 2.68 -16.68
C VAL A 393 -15.19 2.76 -17.35
N CYS A 394 -14.21 3.38 -16.69
CA CYS A 394 -12.82 3.37 -17.11
C CYS A 394 -12.16 2.09 -16.59
N HIS A 395 -11.86 1.19 -17.51
CA HIS A 395 -11.19 -0.08 -17.22
C HIS A 395 -9.68 0.06 -17.46
N PHE A 396 -8.90 0.06 -16.37
CA PHE A 396 -7.45 0.07 -16.42
C PHE A 396 -6.87 -1.34 -16.55
N GLN A 397 -5.81 -1.43 -17.35
CA GLN A 397 -4.88 -2.56 -17.34
C GLN A 397 -3.61 -2.09 -16.63
N MET A 398 -3.26 -2.76 -15.53
CA MET A 398 -2.12 -2.41 -14.70
C MET A 398 -1.18 -3.59 -14.47
N THR A 399 0.07 -3.28 -14.18
CA THR A 399 1.05 -4.24 -13.67
C THR A 399 1.42 -3.83 -12.25
N LEU A 400 1.28 -4.74 -11.28
CA LEU A 400 1.81 -4.55 -9.93
C LEU A 400 3.34 -4.51 -10.01
N LEU A 401 3.97 -3.48 -9.45
CA LEU A 401 5.42 -3.41 -9.29
C LEU A 401 5.86 -3.87 -7.90
N GLY A 402 4.99 -3.69 -6.90
CA GLY A 402 5.16 -4.18 -5.54
C GLY A 402 5.00 -3.10 -4.48
N TYR A 403 4.92 -3.52 -3.22
CA TYR A 403 4.97 -2.61 -2.08
C TYR A 403 6.31 -1.87 -2.01
N CYS A 404 6.28 -0.62 -1.59
CA CYS A 404 7.43 0.27 -1.52
C CYS A 404 7.35 1.07 -0.22
N VAL A 405 8.35 0.92 0.65
CA VAL A 405 8.35 1.40 2.05
C VAL A 405 8.01 2.89 2.21
N LYS A 406 8.37 3.69 1.21
CA LYS A 406 7.99 5.10 1.02
C LYS A 406 7.97 5.38 -0.49
N PRO A 407 7.25 6.41 -0.97
CA PRO A 407 7.38 6.84 -2.36
C PRO A 407 8.86 7.02 -2.75
N MET A 408 9.22 6.59 -3.95
CA MET A 408 10.57 6.80 -4.46
C MET A 408 10.68 8.27 -4.88
N GLU A 409 11.27 9.10 -4.04
CA GLU A 409 11.82 10.37 -4.49
C GLU A 409 13.01 10.04 -5.39
N GLU A 410 12.95 10.45 -6.66
CA GLU A 410 14.13 10.41 -7.51
C GLU A 410 15.19 11.29 -6.84
N LEU A 411 16.21 10.66 -6.26
CA LEU A 411 17.40 11.35 -5.79
C LEU A 411 18.08 11.92 -7.03
N SER A 412 17.74 13.18 -7.35
CA SER A 412 18.35 13.91 -8.46
C SER A 412 19.82 14.23 -8.20
N GLN A 413 20.28 14.09 -6.95
CA GLN A 413 21.68 14.24 -6.54
C GLN A 413 22.02 13.27 -5.38
N PRO A 414 23.30 12.85 -5.25
CA PRO A 414 23.74 12.06 -4.11
C PRO A 414 23.48 12.80 -2.79
N PRO A 415 23.11 12.11 -1.70
CA PRO A 415 23.12 12.69 -0.36
C PRO A 415 24.55 13.17 -0.04
N GLU A 416 24.67 14.41 0.42
CA GLU A 416 25.93 15.03 0.85
C GLU A 416 26.59 14.30 2.02
#